data_AF-A0A0C9X764-F1
#
_entry.id   AF-A0A0C9X764-F1
#
_cell.length_a   1.000
_cell.length_b   1.000
_cell.length_c   1.000
_cell.angle_alpha   90.00
_cell.angle_beta   90.00
_cell.angle_gamma   90.00
#
_symmetry.space_group_name_H-M   'P 1'
#
loop_
_entity.id
_entity.type
_entity.pdbx_description
1 polymer ?
#
loop_
_entity_poly.entity_id
_entity_poly.type
_entity_poly.pdbx_seq_one_letter_code
_entity_poly.pdbx_strand_id
1 'polypeptide(L)'
;LNQTYGMDLGQMHIHQIYYGNRTTSDGVITLMPNSSNRFTGRTEIIAKLKRHFSNTNDSAQKRKFFLLYGMGGIGKTQICLKFIEEMFDCFSSVFWLDASSVGTITQGLRGLSNLPAAQSSGLDGSHESALHWIGSLKENYMMV
;
A
#
# COMPACT_ATOMS: atom_id res chain seq x y z
N LEU A 1 14.49 -2.10 -44.22
CA LEU A 1 15.03 -0.81 -43.72
C LEU A 1 14.17 -0.37 -42.56
N ASN A 2 14.78 -0.33 -41.38
CA ASN A 2 14.17 -0.10 -40.08
C ASN A 2 13.58 1.30 -39.95
N GLN A 3 12.49 1.43 -39.20
CA GLN A 3 12.22 2.61 -38.38
C GLN A 3 11.50 2.15 -37.10
N THR A 4 12.21 2.29 -35.98
CA THR A 4 11.73 2.09 -34.62
C THR A 4 11.87 3.43 -33.92
N TYR A 5 10.79 4.05 -33.46
CA TYR A 5 10.66 5.03 -32.37
C TYR A 5 9.15 5.25 -32.21
N GLY A 6 8.48 5.11 -31.07
CA GLY A 6 8.81 4.80 -29.70
C GLY A 6 7.50 5.07 -28.98
N MET A 7 6.87 4.04 -28.40
CA MET A 7 5.57 4.24 -27.76
C MET A 7 5.77 5.02 -26.47
N ASP A 8 5.22 6.23 -26.47
CA ASP A 8 5.09 7.12 -25.32
C ASP A 8 4.45 6.34 -24.16
N LEU A 9 5.24 6.08 -23.12
CA LEU A 9 4.77 5.47 -21.86
C LEU A 9 4.01 6.51 -21.00
N GLY A 10 3.38 7.49 -21.64
CA GLY A 10 2.73 8.66 -21.06
C GLY A 10 1.28 8.45 -20.64
N GLN A 11 0.69 7.27 -20.86
CA GLN A 11 -0.66 6.97 -20.38
C GLN A 11 -0.79 5.57 -19.79
N MET A 12 -0.19 5.34 -18.62
CA MET A 12 -0.82 4.44 -17.67
C MET A 12 -1.77 5.26 -16.81
N HIS A 13 -3.05 5.15 -17.14
CA HIS A 13 -4.15 5.59 -16.29
C HIS A 13 -4.03 4.85 -14.95
N ILE A 14 -3.30 5.46 -14.00
CA ILE A 14 -3.33 5.06 -12.60
C ILE A 14 -4.74 5.36 -12.14
N HIS A 15 -5.59 4.34 -12.08
CA HIS A 15 -6.80 4.41 -11.26
C HIS A 15 -6.32 4.54 -9.81
N GLN A 16 -6.02 5.78 -9.40
CA GLN A 16 -5.66 6.11 -8.04
C GLN A 16 -6.87 5.87 -7.15
N ILE A 17 -6.81 4.87 -6.28
CA ILE A 17 -7.60 4.93 -5.06
C ILE A 17 -6.74 5.66 -4.02
N TYR A 18 -6.80 7.00 -4.11
CA TYR A 18 -6.34 7.94 -3.11
C TYR A 18 -7.43 8.07 -2.04
N TYR A 19 -7.10 7.92 -0.76
CA TYR A 19 -7.89 8.57 0.28
C TYR A 19 -6.96 9.14 1.35
N GLY A 20 -6.57 10.40 1.12
CA GLY A 20 -5.70 11.19 1.97
C GLY A 20 -5.45 12.59 1.39
N ASN A 21 -6.43 13.16 0.68
CA ASN A 21 -6.43 14.58 0.28
C ASN A 21 -7.52 15.31 1.04
N ARG A 22 -7.22 15.69 2.29
CA ARG A 22 -7.75 16.91 2.90
C ARG A 22 -6.61 17.62 3.61
N THR A 23 -6.17 18.70 3.00
CA THR A 23 -5.57 19.83 3.71
C THR A 23 -6.62 20.40 4.65
N THR A 24 -6.68 19.87 5.86
CA THR A 24 -7.21 20.58 7.02
C THR A 24 -6.10 20.56 8.06
N SER A 25 -5.90 21.68 8.73
CA SER A 25 -4.70 22.09 9.47
C SER A 25 -4.26 21.22 10.67
N ASP A 26 -4.67 19.95 10.75
CA ASP A 26 -4.15 18.96 11.70
C ASP A 26 -3.69 17.71 10.93
N GLY A 27 -2.37 17.48 10.96
CA GLY A 27 -1.60 16.67 10.02
C GLY A 27 -2.18 15.31 9.60
N VAL A 28 -2.27 15.11 8.29
CA VAL A 28 -2.29 13.78 7.66
C VAL A 28 -1.49 13.85 6.37
N ILE A 29 -0.24 13.35 6.41
CA ILE A 29 0.56 13.06 5.23
C ILE A 29 1.33 11.77 5.53
N THR A 30 0.78 10.61 5.15
CA THR A 30 1.62 9.43 4.87
C THR A 30 1.67 9.30 3.36
N LEU A 31 2.52 10.13 2.73
CA LEU A 31 2.72 10.07 1.28
C LEU A 31 3.33 8.72 0.94
N MET A 32 2.66 7.98 0.04
CA MET A 32 3.30 6.90 -0.69
C MET A 32 4.63 7.44 -1.23
N PRO A 33 5.78 6.84 -0.88
CA PRO A 33 7.06 7.32 -1.37
C PRO A 33 7.10 7.21 -2.89
N ASN A 34 7.77 8.14 -3.56
CA ASN A 34 7.85 8.12 -5.02
C ASN A 34 8.51 6.82 -5.50
N SER A 35 7.83 6.12 -6.40
CA SER A 35 8.45 5.02 -7.13
C SER A 35 9.53 5.58 -8.06
N SER A 36 10.62 4.84 -8.20
CA SER A 36 11.70 5.19 -9.12
C SER A 36 11.60 4.33 -10.38
N ASN A 37 11.50 4.98 -11.55
CA ASN A 37 11.60 4.29 -12.85
C ASN A 37 12.98 3.66 -13.10
N ARG A 38 13.98 3.99 -12.27
CA ARG A 38 15.33 3.41 -12.29
C ARG A 38 15.48 2.23 -11.33
N PHE A 39 14.45 1.89 -10.55
CA PHE A 39 14.50 0.72 -9.69
C PHE A 39 14.39 -0.56 -10.54
N THR A 40 15.52 -1.20 -10.77
CA THR A 40 15.64 -2.42 -11.57
C THR A 40 16.29 -3.54 -10.75
N GLY A 41 16.14 -4.79 -11.21
CA GLY A 41 16.61 -5.96 -10.47
C GLY A 41 15.70 -6.33 -9.29
N ARG A 42 16.25 -7.08 -8.32
CA ARG A 42 15.50 -7.64 -7.15
C ARG A 42 14.28 -8.50 -7.53
N THR A 43 14.25 -8.99 -8.76
CA THR A 43 13.19 -9.84 -9.31
C THR A 43 12.94 -11.08 -8.46
N GLU A 44 13.98 -11.68 -7.89
CA GLU A 44 13.83 -12.83 -6.98
C GLU A 44 13.07 -12.49 -5.70
N ILE A 45 13.32 -11.30 -5.12
CA ILE A 45 12.61 -10.86 -3.91
C ILE A 45 11.15 -10.55 -4.25
N ILE A 46 10.91 -9.88 -5.37
CA ILE A 46 9.54 -9.60 -5.86
C ILE A 46 8.80 -10.91 -6.14
N ALA A 47 9.43 -11.88 -6.79
CA ALA A 47 8.83 -13.19 -7.05
C ALA A 47 8.48 -13.94 -5.75
N LYS A 48 9.34 -13.86 -4.72
CA LYS A 48 9.05 -14.41 -3.38
C LYS A 48 7.86 -13.73 -2.73
N LEU A 49 7.76 -12.40 -2.80
CA LEU A 49 6.60 -11.64 -2.31
C LEU A 49 5.31 -12.08 -3.03
N LYS A 50 5.32 -12.10 -4.37
CA LYS A 50 4.19 -12.55 -5.19
C LYS A 50 3.74 -13.95 -4.80
N ARG A 51 4.66 -14.90 -4.74
CA ARG A 51 4.34 -16.29 -4.35
C ARG A 51 3.74 -16.36 -2.94
N HIS A 52 4.24 -15.58 -1.99
CA HIS A 52 3.73 -15.56 -0.62
C HIS A 52 2.29 -15.04 -0.56
N PHE A 53 2.02 -13.90 -1.20
CA PHE A 53 0.70 -13.26 -1.14
C PHE A 53 -0.35 -13.93 -2.05
N SER A 54 0.03 -14.45 -3.22
CA SER A 54 -0.90 -15.08 -4.18
C SER A 54 -1.33 -16.51 -3.83
N ASN A 55 -0.70 -17.19 -2.86
CA ASN A 55 -1.07 -18.57 -2.54
C ASN A 55 -2.43 -18.62 -1.80
N THR A 56 -3.51 -18.92 -2.52
CA THR A 56 -4.91 -18.96 -2.03
C THR A 56 -5.33 -20.31 -1.44
N ASN A 57 -4.42 -21.28 -1.37
CA ASN A 57 -4.71 -22.65 -0.88
C ASN A 57 -4.87 -22.76 0.64
N ASP A 58 -4.80 -21.66 1.39
CA ASP A 58 -5.15 -21.66 2.81
C ASP A 58 -6.68 -21.67 2.94
N SER A 59 -7.22 -22.77 3.45
CA SER A 59 -8.66 -22.99 3.69
C SER A 59 -9.28 -22.01 4.69
N ALA A 60 -8.46 -21.17 5.32
CA ALA A 60 -8.87 -20.02 6.11
C ALA A 60 -8.20 -18.76 5.54
N GLN A 61 -8.98 -17.74 5.22
CA GLN A 61 -8.53 -16.39 4.87
C GLN A 61 -7.70 -15.78 6.02
N LYS A 62 -6.43 -16.18 6.15
CA LYS A 62 -5.52 -15.73 7.19
C LYS A 62 -4.77 -14.49 6.71
N ARG A 63 -4.61 -13.53 7.62
CA ARG A 63 -3.76 -12.36 7.41
C ARG A 63 -2.31 -12.82 7.18
N LYS A 64 -1.70 -12.36 6.09
CA LYS A 64 -0.32 -12.67 5.72
C LYS A 64 0.60 -11.51 6.06
N PHE A 65 1.84 -11.82 6.43
CA PHE A 65 2.86 -10.83 6.81
C PHE A 65 4.19 -11.18 6.15
N PHE A 66 4.89 -10.17 5.67
CA PHE A 66 6.23 -10.31 5.11
C PHE A 66 7.14 -9.21 5.62
N LEU A 67 8.25 -9.58 6.28
CA LEU A 67 9.22 -8.62 6.82
C LEU A 67 10.37 -8.41 5.85
N LEU A 68 10.53 -7.17 5.37
CA LEU A 68 11.73 -6.73 4.65
C LEU A 68 12.69 -6.03 5.62
N TYR A 69 13.87 -6.60 5.82
CA TYR A 69 14.91 -6.04 6.68
C TYR A 69 16.25 -5.94 5.92
N GLY A 70 17.15 -5.09 6.42
CA GLY A 70 18.46 -4.83 5.81
C GLY A 70 18.93 -3.40 6.04
N MET A 71 20.16 -3.10 5.63
CA MET A 71 20.79 -1.79 5.81
C MET A 71 19.93 -0.62 5.29
N GLY A 72 20.16 0.58 5.84
CA GLY A 72 19.61 1.82 5.30
C GLY A 72 19.98 1.98 3.82
N GLY A 73 19.08 2.54 3.01
CA GLY A 73 19.34 2.79 1.58
C GLY A 73 19.33 1.57 0.65
N ILE A 74 19.20 0.33 1.16
CA ILE A 74 19.23 -0.90 0.32
C ILE A 74 18.01 -1.08 -0.61
N GLY A 75 17.04 -0.16 -0.55
CA GLY A 75 15.88 -0.14 -1.44
C GLY A 75 14.63 -0.87 -0.93
N LYS A 76 14.50 -1.15 0.38
CA LYS A 76 13.33 -1.85 0.96
C LYS A 76 12.00 -1.22 0.54
N THR A 77 11.87 0.10 0.69
CA THR A 77 10.68 0.86 0.28
C THR A 77 10.41 0.74 -1.22
N GLN A 78 11.45 0.77 -2.05
CA GLN A 78 11.31 0.61 -3.51
C GLN A 78 10.89 -0.82 -3.90
N ILE A 79 11.31 -1.84 -3.14
CA ILE A 79 10.80 -3.21 -3.30
C ILE A 79 9.29 -3.26 -3.01
N CYS A 80 8.82 -2.64 -1.92
CA CYS A 80 7.37 -2.58 -1.62
C CYS A 80 6.59 -1.88 -2.74
N LEU A 81 7.07 -0.71 -3.18
CA LEU A 81 6.43 0.06 -4.25
C LEU A 81 6.35 -0.76 -5.54
N LYS A 82 7.44 -1.42 -5.94
CA LYS A 82 7.45 -2.24 -7.15
C LYS A 82 6.54 -3.46 -7.04
N PHE A 83 6.51 -4.09 -5.86
CA PHE A 83 5.59 -5.21 -5.61
C PHE A 83 4.13 -4.79 -5.74
N ILE A 84 3.74 -3.66 -5.15
CA ILE A 84 2.38 -3.11 -5.24
C ILE A 84 2.04 -2.76 -6.69
N GLU A 85 2.95 -2.08 -7.39
CA GLU A 85 2.79 -1.74 -8.82
C GLU A 85 2.50 -3.00 -9.65
N GLU A 86 3.26 -4.09 -9.42
CA GLU A 86 3.11 -5.34 -10.15
C GLU A 86 1.93 -6.23 -9.70
N MET A 87 1.28 -5.90 -8.59
CA MET A 87 0.16 -6.65 -8.00
C MET A 87 -1.08 -5.79 -7.79
N PHE A 88 -1.15 -4.63 -8.46
CA PHE A 88 -2.17 -3.62 -8.25
C PHE A 88 -3.59 -4.20 -8.38
N ASP A 89 -3.83 -5.01 -9.42
CA ASP A 89 -5.15 -5.61 -9.69
C ASP A 89 -5.58 -6.68 -8.68
N CYS A 90 -4.69 -7.09 -7.77
CA CYS A 90 -5.00 -8.10 -6.74
C CYS A 90 -5.46 -7.51 -5.41
N PHE A 91 -5.37 -6.19 -5.24
CA PHE A 91 -5.74 -5.50 -4.00
C PHE A 91 -6.71 -4.36 -4.28
N SER A 92 -7.83 -4.33 -3.58
CA SER A 92 -8.82 -3.25 -3.69
C SER A 92 -8.40 -1.98 -2.96
N SER A 93 -7.43 -2.07 -2.05
CA SER A 93 -6.92 -0.95 -1.28
C SER A 93 -5.49 -1.20 -0.79
N VAL A 94 -4.70 -0.13 -0.74
CA VAL A 94 -3.35 -0.11 -0.17
C VAL A 94 -3.26 0.98 0.89
N PHE A 95 -2.91 0.60 2.11
CA PHE A 95 -2.74 1.51 3.23
C PHE A 95 -1.25 1.70 3.53
N TRP A 96 -0.78 2.94 3.51
CA TRP A 96 0.58 3.29 3.92
C TRP A 96 0.54 3.86 5.33
N LEU A 97 1.31 3.27 6.24
CA LEU A 97 1.39 3.73 7.64
C LEU A 97 2.85 3.99 8.02
N ASP A 98 3.11 5.17 8.55
CA ASP A 98 4.39 5.44 9.19
C ASP A 98 4.41 4.78 10.58
N ALA A 99 5.16 3.68 10.68
CA ALA A 99 5.34 2.92 11.91
C ALA A 99 6.61 3.31 12.70
N SER A 100 7.18 4.49 12.45
CA SER A 100 8.41 4.96 13.11
C SER A 100 8.28 5.20 14.62
N SER A 101 7.07 5.44 15.12
CA SER A 101 6.78 5.67 16.54
C SER A 101 5.33 5.31 16.87
N VAL A 102 5.02 5.14 18.16
CA VAL A 102 3.62 4.95 18.61
C VAL A 102 2.72 6.12 18.20
N GLY A 103 3.28 7.35 18.22
CA GLY A 103 2.56 8.55 17.82
C GLY A 103 2.18 8.53 16.33
N THR A 104 3.13 8.20 15.46
CA THR A 104 2.91 8.11 14.01
C THR A 104 1.97 6.96 13.62
N ILE A 105 2.05 5.82 14.33
CA ILE A 105 1.07 4.72 14.17
C ILE A 105 -0.34 5.19 14.54
N THR A 106 -0.49 5.80 15.72
CA THR A 106 -1.80 6.27 16.22
C THR A 106 -2.40 7.30 15.27
N GLN A 107 -1.58 8.24 14.80
CA GLN A 107 -1.99 9.26 13.82
C GLN A 107 -2.41 8.63 12.49
N GLY A 108 -1.62 7.69 11.97
CA GLY A 108 -1.93 6.97 10.74
C GLY A 108 -3.27 6.22 10.84
N LEU A 109 -3.49 5.48 11.93
CA LEU A 109 -4.75 4.78 12.19
C LEU A 109 -5.94 5.73 12.30
N ARG A 110 -5.81 6.86 13.01
CA ARG A 110 -6.87 7.89 13.05
C ARG A 110 -7.16 8.46 11.66
N GLY A 111 -6.13 8.63 10.83
CA GLY A 111 -6.27 9.01 9.42
C GLY A 111 -7.16 8.03 8.65
N LEU A 112 -7.04 6.72 8.92
CA LEU A 112 -7.88 5.68 8.31
C LEU A 112 -9.35 5.76 8.76
N SER A 113 -9.63 6.12 10.01
CA SER A 113 -11.02 6.34 10.48
C SER A 113 -11.71 7.50 9.76
N ASN A 114 -10.95 8.47 9.23
CA ASN A 114 -11.49 9.62 8.50
C ASN A 114 -11.80 9.34 7.02
N LEU A 115 -11.56 8.11 6.54
CA LEU A 115 -11.84 7.76 5.15
C LEU A 115 -13.37 7.68 4.93
N PRO A 116 -13.89 8.10 3.76
CA PRO A 116 -15.34 8.05 3.51
C PRO A 116 -15.94 6.64 3.65
N ALA A 117 -15.18 5.62 3.23
CA ALA A 117 -15.56 4.21 3.37
C ALA A 117 -15.61 3.76 4.84
N ALA A 118 -14.78 4.35 5.69
CA ALA A 118 -14.74 4.08 7.12
C ALA A 118 -15.86 4.83 7.85
N GLN A 119 -16.10 6.10 7.53
CA GLN A 119 -17.18 6.90 8.13
C GLN A 119 -18.57 6.31 7.87
N SER A 120 -18.76 5.71 6.68
CA SER A 120 -19.99 5.00 6.32
C SER A 120 -20.26 3.76 7.20
N SER A 121 -19.26 3.28 7.94
CA SER A 121 -19.39 2.18 8.89
C SER A 121 -19.68 2.61 10.34
N GLY A 122 -19.88 3.91 10.60
CA GLY A 122 -20.32 4.43 11.90
C GLY A 122 -19.23 4.50 12.97
N LEU A 123 -17.98 4.77 12.58
CA LEU A 123 -16.83 4.81 13.49
C LEU A 123 -16.82 6.06 14.38
N ASP A 124 -16.33 5.92 15.60
CA ASP A 124 -16.20 6.99 16.61
C ASP A 124 -14.93 7.86 16.45
N GLY A 125 -14.16 7.66 15.38
CA GLY A 125 -12.92 8.39 15.10
C GLY A 125 -11.70 7.93 15.91
N SER A 126 -11.83 6.90 16.76
CA SER A 126 -10.72 6.30 17.50
C SER A 126 -9.81 5.43 16.60
N HIS A 127 -8.62 5.09 17.10
CA HIS A 127 -7.71 4.16 16.43
C HIS A 127 -8.16 2.70 16.55
N GLU A 128 -8.90 2.34 17.59
CA GLU A 128 -9.54 1.03 17.76
C GLU A 128 -10.61 0.82 16.68
N SER A 129 -11.43 1.84 16.43
CA SER A 129 -12.40 1.84 15.34
C SER A 129 -11.75 1.67 13.97
N ALA A 130 -10.58 2.28 13.73
CA ALA A 130 -9.82 2.08 12.50
C ALA A 130 -9.43 0.61 12.32
N LEU A 131 -8.88 -0.01 13.37
CA LEU A 131 -8.47 -1.41 13.34
C LEU A 131 -9.65 -2.35 13.16
N HIS A 132 -10.78 -2.07 13.81
CA HIS A 132 -12.02 -2.83 13.63
C HIS A 132 -12.53 -2.74 12.20
N TRP A 133 -12.57 -1.53 11.63
CA TRP A 133 -12.96 -1.31 10.24
C TRP A 133 -12.08 -2.06 9.25
N ILE A 134 -10.75 -1.93 9.37
CA ILE A 134 -9.78 -2.64 8.52
C ILE A 134 -9.97 -4.16 8.64
N GLY A 135 -10.18 -4.66 9.86
CA GLY A 135 -10.43 -6.09 10.10
C GLY A 135 -11.75 -6.59 9.53
N SER A 136 -12.70 -5.71 9.24
CA SER A 136 -14.02 -6.04 8.68
C SER A 136 -14.07 -6.03 7.14
N LEU A 137 -13.00 -5.54 6.48
CA LEU A 137 -12.93 -5.50 5.01
C LEU A 137 -12.98 -6.92 4.43
N LYS A 138 -13.88 -7.13 3.48
CA LYS A 138 -14.05 -8.42 2.79
C LYS A 138 -13.12 -8.57 1.58
N GLU A 139 -12.76 -7.44 0.98
CA GLU A 139 -11.86 -7.38 -0.16
C GLU A 139 -10.41 -7.47 0.28
N ASN A 140 -9.57 -8.00 -0.60
CA ASN A 140 -8.13 -8.08 -0.35
C ASN A 140 -7.54 -6.67 -0.27
N TYR A 141 -6.85 -6.38 0.82
CA TYR A 141 -6.13 -5.13 1.02
C TYR A 141 -4.67 -5.40 1.38
N MET A 142 -3.82 -4.42 1.11
CA MET A 142 -2.43 -4.42 1.54
C MET A 142 -2.15 -3.28 2.50
N MET A 143 -1.25 -3.51 3.46
CA MET A 143 -0.77 -2.50 4.40
C MET A 143 0.76 -2.52 4.37
N VAL A 144 1.37 -1.34 4.25
CA VAL A 144 2.82 -1.13 4.21
C VAL A 144 3.26 -0.15 5.28
#